data_AF-A0A8T9SBU3-F1
#
_entry.id   AF-A0A8T9SBU3-F1
#
_cell.length_a   1.000
_cell.length_b   1.000
_cell.length_c   1.000
_cell.angle_alpha   90.00
_cell.angle_beta   90.00
_cell.angle_gamma   90.00
#
_symmetry.space_group_name_H-M   'P 1'
#
loop_
_entity.id
_entity.type
_entity.pdbx_description
1 polymer ?
#
loop_
_entity_poly.entity_id
_entity_poly.type
_entity_poly.pdbx_seq_one_letter_code
_entity_poly.pdbx_strand_id
1 'polypeptide(L)'
;MRLPLPKLLLIIAALAGFVPPARSQTVYGLVGPDDVLSFSLISFDATAPGAIALRGRVTGLVSGEFLVGIERRPATGQLLALGYRNSTAGQQLRLYELSMTTAAATAIGPAIALNLGNLSSRIGFSIDPTTDQLRVVTAGGNSYRLSSTTGALLATDSNLTYAATDPNAGQTPNVQAIGFTNNYSGSAATQLFGIDRTGNRLIQQAPGTNGTLATVGPLGLSLDAFDFGIAANAQTQTNSLYLMTSTATGQFSFTTNWYRVSAATGAATLVGTVGTPNWFYNIIDIAVPNSLITATRNQAEVAAEVSVSPNPTQGEASLSFRLHRASTVELRVTDALGRRVAAPPATTLAAGPQTLRWSPQCLAPGLYFLRLMVDGTPAATARLLVQ
;
A
#
# COMPACT_ATOMS: atom_id res chain seq x y z
N MET A 1 36.03 -58.68 31.67
CA MET A 1 34.61 -58.78 31.29
C MET A 1 34.13 -57.38 30.91
N ARG A 2 34.15 -57.04 29.63
CA ARG A 2 33.78 -55.71 29.11
C ARG A 2 32.31 -55.76 28.70
N LEU A 3 31.43 -55.01 29.38
CA LEU A 3 30.06 -54.79 28.91
C LEU A 3 30.07 -53.76 27.77
N PRO A 4 29.29 -53.94 26.69
CA PRO A 4 29.16 -52.93 25.64
C PRO A 4 28.14 -51.85 26.03
N LEU A 5 28.49 -50.58 25.81
CA LEU A 5 27.57 -49.44 25.93
C LEU A 5 26.51 -49.46 24.80
N PRO A 6 25.26 -49.05 25.05
CA PRO A 6 24.26 -48.88 24.01
C PRO A 6 24.51 -47.59 23.22
N LYS A 7 24.50 -47.68 21.89
CA LYS A 7 24.54 -46.54 20.97
C LYS A 7 23.21 -45.78 21.06
N LEU A 8 23.21 -44.60 21.66
CA LEU A 8 22.09 -43.68 21.65
C LEU A 8 22.07 -42.96 20.28
N LEU A 9 21.12 -43.33 19.42
CA LEU A 9 20.90 -42.67 18.14
C LEU A 9 20.10 -41.38 18.38
N LEU A 10 20.77 -40.23 18.35
CA LEU A 10 20.14 -38.91 18.47
C LEU A 10 19.48 -38.55 17.13
N ILE A 11 18.15 -38.70 17.04
CA ILE A 11 17.38 -38.19 15.90
C ILE A 11 17.19 -36.69 16.12
N ILE A 12 17.99 -35.86 15.43
CA ILE A 12 17.73 -34.42 15.31
C ILE A 12 16.58 -34.26 14.32
N ALA A 13 15.36 -34.08 14.84
CA ALA A 13 14.23 -33.61 14.05
C ALA A 13 14.49 -32.14 13.69
N ALA A 14 14.93 -31.88 12.46
CA ALA A 14 14.97 -30.53 11.92
C ALA A 14 13.53 -30.03 11.79
N LEU A 15 13.08 -29.19 12.74
CA LEU A 15 11.93 -28.32 12.51
C LEU A 15 12.34 -27.33 11.42
N ALA A 16 12.03 -27.67 10.16
CA ALA A 16 11.98 -26.68 9.10
C ALA A 16 10.81 -25.75 9.44
N GLY A 17 11.12 -24.63 10.11
CA GLY A 17 10.15 -23.55 10.31
C GLY A 17 9.61 -23.16 8.94
N PHE A 18 8.29 -23.25 8.76
CA PHE A 18 7.63 -22.74 7.58
C PHE A 18 7.82 -21.22 7.60
N VAL A 19 8.85 -20.72 6.91
CA VAL A 19 9.01 -19.30 6.64
C VAL A 19 7.99 -18.98 5.54
N PRO A 20 6.89 -18.26 5.84
CA PRO A 20 5.98 -17.87 4.77
C PRO A 20 6.78 -17.06 3.73
N PRO A 21 6.51 -17.24 2.43
CA PRO A 21 7.24 -16.51 1.40
C PRO A 21 7.15 -15.01 1.71
N ALA A 22 8.30 -14.35 1.77
CA ALA A 22 8.36 -12.89 1.87
C ALA A 22 7.56 -12.31 0.69
N ARG A 23 6.45 -11.64 1.01
CA ARG A 23 5.65 -10.98 -0.01
C ARG A 23 6.40 -9.73 -0.45
N SER A 24 6.76 -9.69 -1.72
CA SER A 24 7.43 -8.52 -2.29
C SER A 24 6.57 -7.27 -2.11
N GLN A 25 7.17 -6.23 -1.54
CA GLN A 25 6.56 -4.91 -1.35
C GLN A 25 7.08 -3.99 -2.45
N THR A 26 6.49 -4.08 -3.64
CA THR A 26 6.92 -3.28 -4.80
C THR A 26 6.65 -1.79 -4.57
N VAL A 27 7.71 -1.01 -4.51
CA VAL A 27 7.70 0.46 -4.53
C VAL A 27 7.90 0.92 -5.95
N TYR A 28 7.19 1.96 -6.37
CA TYR A 28 7.44 2.66 -7.63
C TYR A 28 8.19 3.95 -7.35
N GLY A 29 9.23 4.23 -8.12
CA GLY A 29 10.00 5.47 -8.04
C GLY A 29 9.85 6.28 -9.32
N LEU A 30 9.53 7.56 -9.17
CA LEU A 30 9.58 8.53 -10.26
C LEU A 30 11.00 9.07 -10.36
N VAL A 31 11.63 8.85 -11.50
CA VAL A 31 12.93 9.43 -11.84
C VAL A 31 12.70 10.76 -12.53
N GLY A 32 13.29 11.82 -11.99
CA GLY A 32 13.24 13.17 -12.55
C GLY A 32 14.16 13.33 -13.77
N PRO A 33 13.92 14.36 -14.61
CA PRO A 33 14.71 14.60 -15.81
C PRO A 33 16.10 15.08 -15.45
N ASP A 34 17.11 14.32 -15.88
CA ASP A 34 18.53 14.55 -15.71
C ASP A 34 19.16 15.37 -16.84
N ASP A 35 18.52 15.48 -18.02
CA ASP A 35 18.95 16.31 -19.16
C ASP A 35 17.86 16.33 -20.24
N VAL A 36 17.17 15.20 -20.41
CA VAL A 36 16.02 15.05 -21.30
C VAL A 36 14.76 15.27 -20.48
N LEU A 37 13.83 16.12 -20.94
CA LEU A 37 12.53 16.46 -20.32
C LEU A 37 11.55 15.26 -20.14
N SER A 38 12.07 14.06 -19.84
CA SER A 38 11.35 12.80 -19.79
C SER A 38 11.56 12.15 -18.44
N PHE A 39 10.49 12.07 -17.65
CA PHE A 39 10.47 11.25 -16.46
C PHE A 39 10.57 9.77 -16.83
N SER A 40 11.07 8.95 -15.91
CA SER A 40 10.98 7.48 -16.03
C SER A 40 10.37 6.88 -14.78
N LEU A 41 9.67 5.77 -14.93
CA LEU A 41 9.15 5.00 -13.82
C LEU A 41 10.05 3.78 -13.60
N ILE A 42 10.51 3.60 -12.37
CA ILE A 42 11.21 2.39 -11.93
C ILE A 42 10.40 1.70 -10.83
N SER A 43 10.81 0.51 -10.46
CA SER A 43 10.33 -0.14 -9.24
C SER A 43 11.40 -0.96 -8.56
N PHE A 44 11.27 -1.19 -7.26
CA PHE A 44 12.15 -2.02 -6.44
C PHE A 44 11.37 -2.63 -5.26
N ASP A 45 11.97 -3.59 -4.55
CA ASP A 45 11.38 -4.18 -3.36
C ASP A 45 11.73 -3.35 -2.11
N ALA A 46 10.73 -2.96 -1.32
CA ALA A 46 10.93 -2.16 -0.10
C ALA A 46 11.82 -2.84 0.95
N THR A 47 12.00 -4.16 0.89
CA THR A 47 12.85 -4.95 1.79
C THR A 47 14.21 -5.30 1.18
N ALA A 48 14.36 -5.15 -0.14
CA ALA A 48 15.58 -5.41 -0.89
C ALA A 48 15.76 -4.37 -2.01
N PRO A 49 16.05 -3.10 -1.67
CA PRO A 49 15.99 -1.99 -2.63
C PRO A 49 17.12 -1.99 -3.68
N GLY A 50 18.15 -2.83 -3.52
CA GLY A 50 19.31 -2.86 -4.40
C GLY A 50 19.02 -3.33 -5.84
N ALA A 51 17.95 -4.10 -6.05
CA ALA A 51 17.53 -4.52 -7.38
C ALA A 51 16.37 -3.65 -7.87
N ILE A 52 16.57 -2.95 -8.99
CA ILE A 52 15.52 -2.15 -9.62
C ILE A 52 15.10 -2.74 -10.97
N ALA A 53 13.88 -2.42 -11.38
CA ALA A 53 13.37 -2.67 -12.72
C ALA A 53 12.89 -1.35 -13.34
N LEU A 54 13.38 -1.02 -14.54
CA LEU A 54 12.82 0.06 -15.36
C LEU A 54 11.45 -0.37 -15.89
N ARG A 55 10.42 0.44 -15.63
CA ARG A 55 9.06 0.23 -16.16
C ARG A 55 8.83 0.95 -17.48
N GLY A 56 9.44 2.12 -17.65
CA GLY A 56 9.39 2.83 -18.92
C GLY A 56 9.68 4.31 -18.75
N ARG A 57 9.85 5.00 -19.89
CA ARG A 57 9.82 6.46 -19.95
C ARG A 57 8.37 6.92 -19.91
N VAL A 58 8.09 7.96 -19.13
CA VAL A 58 6.75 8.55 -19.04
C VAL A 58 6.41 9.18 -20.39
N THR A 59 5.22 8.86 -20.89
CA THR A 59 4.66 9.39 -22.15
C THR A 59 3.22 9.83 -21.91
N GLY A 60 2.63 10.62 -22.81
CA GLY A 60 1.21 11.02 -22.70
C GLY A 60 0.94 12.25 -21.82
N LEU A 61 1.97 12.91 -21.29
CA LEU A 61 1.83 14.21 -20.63
C LEU A 61 1.51 15.31 -21.64
N VAL A 62 0.73 16.32 -21.23
CA VAL A 62 0.53 17.49 -22.08
C VAL A 62 1.81 18.32 -22.11
N SER A 63 2.23 18.77 -23.31
CA SER A 63 3.46 19.54 -23.52
C SER A 63 3.62 20.69 -22.50
N GLY A 64 4.71 20.70 -21.75
CA GLY A 64 5.02 21.71 -20.72
C GLY A 64 4.56 21.37 -19.30
N GLU A 65 3.89 20.23 -19.08
CA GLU A 65 3.64 19.71 -17.73
C GLU A 65 4.83 18.87 -17.23
N PHE A 66 5.09 18.97 -15.93
CA PHE A 66 6.08 18.17 -15.20
C PHE A 66 5.35 17.31 -14.15
N LEU A 67 5.78 16.07 -13.95
CA LEU A 67 5.28 15.29 -12.83
C LEU A 67 5.89 15.77 -11.52
N VAL A 68 5.03 16.02 -10.53
CA VAL A 68 5.40 16.55 -9.20
C VAL A 68 5.05 15.61 -8.05
N GLY A 69 4.36 14.51 -8.34
CA GLY A 69 4.02 13.48 -7.36
C GLY A 69 3.39 12.25 -8.01
N ILE A 70 3.54 11.09 -7.38
CA ILE A 70 2.93 9.79 -7.68
C ILE A 70 2.40 9.14 -6.40
N GLU A 71 1.26 8.45 -6.48
CA GLU A 71 0.68 7.79 -5.31
C GLU A 71 -0.16 6.56 -5.73
N ARG A 72 -0.17 5.53 -4.89
CA ARG A 72 -0.94 4.31 -5.11
C ARG A 72 -2.34 4.46 -4.51
N ARG A 73 -3.38 4.56 -5.36
CA ARG A 73 -4.78 4.68 -4.91
C ARG A 73 -5.27 3.40 -4.22
N PRO A 74 -5.61 3.40 -2.92
CA PRO A 74 -5.99 2.19 -2.16
C PRO A 74 -7.24 1.51 -2.66
N ALA A 75 -8.23 2.30 -3.08
CA ALA A 75 -9.52 1.77 -3.51
C ALA A 75 -9.41 0.86 -4.74
N THR A 76 -8.54 1.19 -5.69
CA THR A 76 -8.46 0.52 -7.00
C THR A 76 -7.11 -0.07 -7.33
N GLY A 77 -6.05 0.38 -6.66
CA GLY A 77 -4.68 0.02 -6.98
C GLY A 77 -4.20 0.64 -8.29
N GLN A 78 -4.71 1.81 -8.66
CA GLN A 78 -4.13 2.64 -9.73
C GLN A 78 -2.88 3.34 -9.21
N LEU A 79 -1.92 3.61 -10.11
CA LEU A 79 -0.82 4.53 -9.82
C LEU A 79 -1.22 5.89 -10.37
N LEU A 80 -1.53 6.83 -9.48
CA LEU A 80 -1.89 8.19 -9.84
C LEU A 80 -0.64 9.07 -9.89
N ALA A 81 -0.69 10.13 -10.69
CA ALA A 81 0.36 11.13 -10.77
C ALA A 81 -0.21 12.55 -10.93
N LEU A 82 0.50 13.54 -10.40
CA LEU A 82 0.18 14.96 -10.58
C LEU A 82 1.10 15.58 -11.62
N GLY A 83 0.52 16.00 -12.75
CA GLY A 83 1.18 16.84 -13.75
C GLY A 83 0.93 18.31 -13.43
N TYR A 84 1.99 19.10 -13.38
CA TYR A 84 1.93 20.52 -13.07
C TYR A 84 2.69 21.35 -14.10
N ARG A 85 2.07 22.43 -14.53
CA ARG A 85 2.68 23.44 -15.40
C ARG A 85 2.70 24.76 -14.66
N ASN A 86 3.89 25.30 -14.48
CA ASN A 86 4.08 26.67 -14.01
C ASN A 86 4.62 27.51 -15.17
N SER A 87 3.76 28.34 -15.76
CA SER A 87 4.09 29.16 -16.93
C SER A 87 3.52 30.57 -16.80
N THR A 88 4.00 31.48 -17.63
CA THR A 88 3.42 32.83 -17.78
C THR A 88 1.95 32.80 -18.24
N ALA A 89 1.52 31.73 -18.92
CA ALA A 89 0.12 31.53 -19.31
C ALA A 89 -0.79 31.04 -18.15
N GLY A 90 -0.23 30.81 -16.96
CA GLY A 90 -0.94 30.36 -15.77
C GLY A 90 -0.32 29.11 -15.13
N GLN A 91 -0.77 28.80 -13.90
CA GLN A 91 -0.49 27.53 -13.23
C GLN A 91 -1.63 26.54 -13.49
N GLN A 92 -1.28 25.34 -13.94
CA GLN A 92 -2.24 24.27 -14.21
C GLN A 92 -1.81 22.98 -13.53
N LEU A 93 -2.74 22.34 -12.82
CA LEU A 93 -2.58 21.00 -12.26
C LEU A 93 -3.49 20.04 -13.01
N ARG A 94 -3.00 18.84 -13.29
CA ARG A 94 -3.75 17.77 -13.94
C ARG A 94 -3.45 16.43 -13.26
N LEU A 95 -4.49 15.65 -13.02
CA LEU A 95 -4.36 14.30 -12.51
C LEU A 95 -4.14 13.32 -13.68
N TYR A 96 -3.30 12.34 -13.46
CA TYR A 96 -3.00 11.26 -14.39
C TYR A 96 -3.11 9.90 -13.72
N GLU A 97 -3.48 8.88 -14.48
CA GLU A 97 -3.12 7.50 -14.18
C GLU A 97 -1.86 7.12 -14.98
N LEU A 98 -0.86 6.58 -14.30
CA LEU A 98 0.32 5.99 -14.94
C LEU A 98 0.17 4.47 -15.03
N SER A 99 0.44 3.94 -16.21
CA SER A 99 0.65 2.51 -16.38
C SER A 99 1.89 2.05 -15.59
N MET A 100 1.70 1.15 -14.63
CA MET A 100 2.80 0.57 -13.87
C MET A 100 3.74 -0.33 -14.68
N THR A 101 3.34 -0.71 -15.89
CA THR A 101 4.12 -1.59 -16.78
C THR A 101 4.85 -0.83 -17.87
N THR A 102 4.30 0.29 -18.35
CA THR A 102 4.85 1.04 -19.50
C THR A 102 5.12 2.52 -19.20
N ALA A 103 4.73 3.01 -18.02
CA ALA A 103 4.79 4.42 -17.63
C ALA A 103 3.95 5.38 -18.49
N ALA A 104 3.08 4.88 -19.39
CA ALA A 104 2.17 5.72 -20.16
C ALA A 104 1.16 6.43 -19.25
N ALA A 105 1.04 7.75 -19.40
CA ALA A 105 0.14 8.60 -18.63
C ALA A 105 -1.18 8.81 -19.38
N THR A 106 -2.30 8.61 -18.68
CA THR A 106 -3.65 8.91 -19.17
C THR A 106 -4.27 9.96 -18.28
N ALA A 107 -4.71 11.09 -18.85
CA ALA A 107 -5.29 12.17 -18.07
C ALA A 107 -6.62 11.77 -17.43
N ILE A 108 -6.80 12.13 -16.16
CA ILE A 108 -8.05 11.99 -15.41
C ILE A 108 -8.67 13.38 -15.26
N GLY A 109 -9.75 13.61 -16.00
CA GLY A 109 -10.45 14.89 -16.01
C GLY A 109 -9.67 16.03 -16.69
N PRO A 110 -10.21 17.25 -16.66
CA PRO A 110 -9.56 18.44 -17.18
C PRO A 110 -8.45 18.95 -16.25
N ALA A 111 -7.55 19.77 -16.78
CA ALA A 111 -6.64 20.55 -15.93
C ALA A 111 -7.41 21.62 -15.14
N ILE A 112 -6.95 21.90 -13.92
CA ILE A 112 -7.49 22.95 -13.06
C ILE A 112 -6.44 24.03 -12.82
N ALA A 113 -6.89 25.26 -12.62
CA ALA A 113 -6.02 26.34 -12.17
C ALA A 113 -5.76 26.18 -10.67
N LEU A 114 -4.52 25.85 -10.29
CA LEU A 114 -4.12 25.73 -8.90
C LEU A 114 -2.66 26.13 -8.77
N ASN A 115 -2.35 27.03 -7.83
CA ASN A 115 -0.98 27.45 -7.58
C ASN A 115 -0.35 26.53 -6.52
N LEU A 116 0.61 25.72 -6.95
CA LEU A 116 1.43 24.90 -6.04
C LEU A 116 2.71 25.60 -5.59
N GLY A 117 2.95 26.83 -6.05
CA GLY A 117 4.19 27.57 -5.80
C GLY A 117 5.29 27.22 -6.80
N ASN A 118 6.53 27.46 -6.38
CA ASN A 118 7.72 27.15 -7.16
C ASN A 118 8.06 25.65 -7.07
N LEU A 119 8.49 25.06 -8.18
CA LEU A 119 8.94 23.67 -8.30
C LEU A 119 10.34 23.40 -7.72
N SER A 120 10.98 24.40 -7.11
CA SER A 120 12.20 24.21 -6.34
C SER A 120 12.00 23.46 -5.03
N SER A 121 10.74 23.25 -4.60
CA SER A 121 10.37 22.43 -3.44
C SER A 121 9.52 21.24 -3.86
N ARG A 122 9.57 20.17 -3.09
CA ARG A 122 8.69 19.00 -3.30
C ARG A 122 7.24 19.35 -2.95
N ILE A 123 6.32 18.60 -3.54
CA ILE A 123 4.89 18.71 -3.31
C ILE A 123 4.47 17.45 -2.58
N GLY A 124 3.93 17.59 -1.38
CA GLY A 124 3.40 16.44 -0.68
C GLY A 124 2.10 16.00 -1.34
N PHE A 125 2.05 14.75 -1.80
CA PHE A 125 0.90 14.19 -2.49
C PHE A 125 0.59 12.83 -1.89
N SER A 126 -0.61 12.67 -1.34
CA SER A 126 -1.08 11.36 -0.88
C SER A 126 -2.59 11.26 -1.03
N ILE A 127 -3.15 10.09 -0.79
CA ILE A 127 -4.58 9.82 -0.87
C ILE A 127 -5.06 9.28 0.46
N ASP A 128 -6.16 9.82 0.98
CA ASP A 128 -6.78 9.33 2.19
C ASP A 128 -7.54 8.03 1.88
N PRO A 129 -7.12 6.87 2.43
CA PRO A 129 -7.77 5.58 2.19
C PRO A 129 -9.24 5.51 2.64
N THR A 130 -9.68 6.41 3.54
CA THR A 130 -11.06 6.41 4.07
C THR A 130 -12.02 7.21 3.19
N THR A 131 -11.59 8.39 2.75
CA THR A 131 -12.41 9.31 1.95
C THR A 131 -12.17 9.19 0.45
N ASP A 132 -11.09 8.51 0.05
CA ASP A 132 -10.62 8.37 -1.33
C ASP A 132 -10.37 9.73 -2.00
N GLN A 133 -9.99 10.74 -1.21
CA GLN A 133 -9.64 12.08 -1.65
C GLN A 133 -8.12 12.27 -1.64
N LEU A 134 -7.62 12.98 -2.64
CA LEU A 134 -6.21 13.35 -2.71
C LEU A 134 -5.93 14.50 -1.75
N ARG A 135 -4.83 14.43 -1.02
CA ARG A 135 -4.24 15.50 -0.23
C ARG A 135 -3.03 16.04 -0.97
N VAL A 136 -2.99 17.36 -1.17
CA VAL A 136 -1.84 18.06 -1.76
C VAL A 136 -1.37 19.14 -0.81
N VAL A 137 -0.08 19.15 -0.46
CA VAL A 137 0.54 20.17 0.39
C VAL A 137 1.78 20.76 -0.28
N THR A 138 2.06 22.03 0.03
CA THR A 138 3.20 22.76 -0.55
C THR A 138 4.14 23.27 0.55
N ALA A 139 5.37 23.60 0.17
CA ALA A 139 6.40 24.15 1.06
C ALA A 139 6.05 25.49 1.76
N GLY A 140 4.90 26.10 1.43
CA GLY A 140 4.35 27.29 2.11
C GLY A 140 3.17 27.00 3.05
N GLY A 141 2.90 25.72 3.31
CA GLY A 141 1.81 25.29 4.18
C GLY A 141 0.43 25.29 3.53
N ASN A 142 0.29 25.57 2.22
CA ASN A 142 -1.00 25.41 1.57
C ASN A 142 -1.42 23.96 1.58
N SER A 143 -2.73 23.72 1.65
CA SER A 143 -3.28 22.39 1.80
C SER A 143 -4.59 22.27 1.03
N TYR A 144 -4.63 21.32 0.09
CA TYR A 144 -5.75 21.15 -0.83
C TYR A 144 -6.30 19.73 -0.76
N ARG A 145 -7.59 19.57 -1.05
CA ARG A 145 -8.24 18.28 -1.28
C ARG A 145 -8.72 18.23 -2.72
N LEU A 146 -8.36 17.17 -3.44
CA LEU A 146 -8.79 16.94 -4.82
C LEU A 146 -9.55 15.62 -4.94
N SER A 147 -10.39 15.51 -5.95
CA SER A 147 -11.05 14.27 -6.32
C SER A 147 -10.04 13.30 -6.96
N SER A 148 -9.94 12.09 -6.43
CA SER A 148 -9.10 11.03 -7.01
C SER A 148 -9.65 10.46 -8.33
N THR A 149 -10.92 10.74 -8.66
CA THR A 149 -11.61 10.20 -9.85
C THR A 149 -11.79 11.23 -10.96
N THR A 150 -11.72 12.52 -10.64
CA THR A 150 -11.94 13.61 -11.62
C THR A 150 -10.83 14.65 -11.65
N GLY A 151 -9.90 14.64 -10.68
CA GLY A 151 -8.85 15.67 -10.56
C GLY A 151 -9.35 17.05 -10.10
N ALA A 152 -10.66 17.23 -9.87
CA ALA A 152 -11.23 18.51 -9.47
C ALA A 152 -10.83 18.92 -8.04
N LEU A 153 -10.68 20.23 -7.81
CA LEU A 153 -10.51 20.80 -6.48
C LEU A 153 -11.80 20.65 -5.67
N LEU A 154 -11.71 19.97 -4.53
CA LEU A 154 -12.82 19.77 -3.59
C LEU A 154 -12.79 20.80 -2.47
N ALA A 155 -11.61 21.13 -1.96
CA ALA A 155 -11.45 22.12 -0.89
C ALA A 155 -10.04 22.70 -0.86
N THR A 156 -9.95 23.95 -0.41
CA THR A 156 -8.72 24.56 0.11
C THR A 156 -8.87 24.63 1.62
N ASP A 157 -8.01 23.91 2.33
CA ASP A 157 -8.03 23.88 3.79
C ASP A 157 -7.21 25.04 4.36
N SER A 158 -7.32 25.25 5.67
CA SER A 158 -6.44 26.18 6.38
C SER A 158 -4.97 25.82 6.17
N ASN A 159 -4.12 26.84 6.14
CA ASN A 159 -2.68 26.64 6.04
C ASN A 159 -2.17 25.77 7.20
N LEU A 160 -1.18 24.94 6.90
CA LEU A 160 -0.50 24.12 7.87
C LEU A 160 0.18 25.01 8.91
N THR A 161 -0.04 24.69 10.18
CA THR A 161 0.53 25.43 11.31
C THR A 161 0.84 24.48 12.45
N TYR A 162 1.92 24.74 13.18
CA TYR A 162 2.20 24.00 14.41
C TYR A 162 1.19 24.34 15.50
N ALA A 163 0.74 23.33 16.25
CA ALA A 163 -0.11 23.55 17.42
C ALA A 163 0.56 24.52 18.40
N ALA A 164 -0.22 25.32 19.13
CA ALA A 164 0.32 26.28 20.08
C ALA A 164 1.15 25.63 21.21
N THR A 165 0.88 24.35 21.51
CA THR A 165 1.62 23.54 22.48
C THR A 165 2.79 22.78 21.87
N ASP A 166 2.99 22.85 20.55
CA ASP A 166 4.08 22.17 19.88
C ASP A 166 5.41 22.90 20.15
N PRO A 167 6.53 22.18 20.31
CA PRO A 167 7.86 22.80 20.46
C PRO A 167 8.24 23.76 19.32
N ASN A 168 7.64 23.61 18.14
CA ASN A 168 7.87 24.43 16.95
C ASN A 168 6.74 25.44 16.69
N ALA A 169 5.88 25.70 17.67
CA ALA A 169 4.84 26.73 17.58
C ALA A 169 5.41 28.08 17.08
N GLY A 170 4.71 28.71 16.15
CA GLY A 170 5.12 29.97 15.53
C GLY A 170 6.13 29.86 14.38
N GLN A 171 6.73 28.69 14.15
CA GLN A 171 7.50 28.44 12.92
C GLN A 171 6.57 28.16 11.74
N THR A 172 6.93 28.64 10.55
CA THR A 172 6.24 28.27 9.30
C THR A 172 6.62 26.84 8.90
N PRO A 173 5.66 25.89 8.83
CA PRO A 173 5.96 24.53 8.42
C PRO A 173 6.37 24.44 6.94
N ASN A 174 7.39 23.66 6.65
CA ASN A 174 7.83 23.36 5.29
C ASN A 174 7.58 21.87 4.96
N VAL A 175 6.30 21.52 4.84
CA VAL A 175 5.87 20.13 4.63
C VAL A 175 5.94 19.80 3.14
N GLN A 176 6.85 18.92 2.74
CA GLN A 176 7.05 18.61 1.32
C GLN A 176 6.81 17.15 0.92
N ALA A 177 6.52 16.28 1.88
CA ALA A 177 6.12 14.89 1.64
C ALA A 177 5.11 14.47 2.72
N ILE A 178 4.11 13.68 2.34
CA ILE A 178 3.03 13.25 3.24
C ILE A 178 2.61 11.81 2.92
N GLY A 179 2.04 11.11 3.89
CA GLY A 179 1.49 9.78 3.67
C GLY A 179 0.44 9.41 4.71
N PHE A 180 -0.61 8.74 4.27
CA PHE A 180 -1.66 8.23 5.15
C PHE A 180 -1.36 6.82 5.65
N THR A 181 -1.57 6.59 6.95
CA THR A 181 -1.62 5.25 7.52
C THR A 181 -2.84 4.47 7.03
N ASN A 182 -2.81 3.15 7.21
CA ASN A 182 -3.86 2.22 6.80
C ASN A 182 -4.16 2.34 5.30
N ASN A 183 -3.08 2.43 4.52
CA ASN A 183 -3.07 2.59 3.07
C ASN A 183 -3.53 1.30 2.35
N TYR A 184 -4.80 0.94 2.54
CA TYR A 184 -5.44 -0.23 1.97
C TYR A 184 -6.93 0.02 1.72
N SER A 185 -7.51 -0.75 0.80
CA SER A 185 -8.93 -0.62 0.42
C SER A 185 -9.84 -0.93 1.61
N GLY A 186 -10.84 -0.07 1.86
CA GLY A 186 -11.83 -0.26 2.93
C GLY A 186 -11.31 0.09 4.34
N SER A 187 -10.24 0.88 4.44
CA SER A 187 -9.78 1.41 5.72
C SER A 187 -10.87 2.23 6.43
N ALA A 188 -11.05 2.00 7.73
CA ALA A 188 -12.04 2.69 8.54
C ALA A 188 -11.48 3.93 9.27
N ALA A 189 -10.16 4.05 9.38
CA ALA A 189 -9.50 5.15 10.06
C ALA A 189 -8.11 5.37 9.50
N THR A 190 -7.73 6.63 9.36
CA THR A 190 -6.45 7.04 8.81
C THR A 190 -5.84 8.16 9.66
N GLN A 191 -4.52 8.24 9.63
CA GLN A 191 -3.74 9.33 10.20
C GLN A 191 -2.76 9.81 9.15
N LEU A 192 -2.59 11.12 9.03
CA LEU A 192 -1.67 11.74 8.08
C LEU A 192 -0.35 12.08 8.78
N PHE A 193 0.74 11.56 8.25
CA PHE A 193 2.08 11.98 8.61
C PHE A 193 2.72 12.76 7.46
N GLY A 194 3.76 13.50 7.76
CA GLY A 194 4.57 14.15 6.76
C GLY A 194 5.97 14.49 7.24
N ILE A 195 6.75 15.05 6.34
CA ILE A 195 8.12 15.49 6.61
C ILE A 195 8.18 17.01 6.52
N ASP A 196 8.53 17.65 7.63
CA ASP A 196 8.96 19.05 7.61
C ASP A 196 10.45 19.11 7.28
N ARG A 197 10.75 19.66 6.10
CA ARG A 197 12.09 19.77 5.55
C ARG A 197 12.97 20.76 6.31
N THR A 198 12.40 21.83 6.86
CA THR A 198 13.18 22.83 7.59
C THR A 198 13.75 22.23 8.87
N GLY A 199 12.95 21.43 9.57
CA GLY A 199 13.34 20.77 10.81
C GLY A 199 13.93 19.37 10.66
N ASN A 200 13.99 18.81 9.44
CA ASN A 200 14.32 17.40 9.17
C ASN A 200 13.62 16.44 10.15
N ARG A 201 12.29 16.57 10.26
CA ARG A 201 11.49 15.90 11.29
C ARG A 201 10.24 15.24 10.71
N LEU A 202 9.83 14.16 11.35
CA LEU A 202 8.51 13.57 11.15
C LEU A 202 7.49 14.40 11.93
N ILE A 203 6.38 14.71 11.26
CA ILE A 203 5.23 15.40 11.83
C ILE A 203 3.97 14.57 11.59
N GLN A 204 2.97 14.79 12.44
CA GLN A 204 1.63 14.25 12.28
C GLN A 204 0.65 15.41 12.18
N GLN A 205 -0.26 15.35 11.21
CA GLN A 205 -1.39 16.27 11.18
C GLN A 205 -2.51 15.68 12.04
N ALA A 206 -3.00 16.46 13.01
CA ALA A 206 -4.09 16.02 13.87
C ALA A 206 -5.35 15.70 13.04
N PRO A 207 -6.18 14.71 13.45
CA PRO A 207 -7.45 14.42 12.77
C PRO A 207 -8.35 15.66 12.75
N GLY A 208 -9.09 15.83 11.65
CA GLY A 208 -9.89 17.03 11.43
C GLY A 208 -9.12 18.07 10.63
N THR A 209 -9.82 18.74 9.72
CA THR A 209 -9.31 19.57 8.61
C THR A 209 -8.54 20.84 9.01
N ASN A 210 -8.06 20.98 10.25
CA ASN A 210 -7.56 22.24 10.79
C ASN A 210 -6.09 22.54 10.50
N GLY A 211 -5.45 21.79 9.58
CA GLY A 211 -4.04 22.01 9.19
C GLY A 211 -3.04 21.97 10.36
N THR A 212 -3.46 21.51 11.54
CA THR A 212 -2.66 21.63 12.76
C THR A 212 -1.69 20.47 12.84
N LEU A 213 -0.41 20.79 13.03
CA LEU A 213 0.70 19.86 13.06
C LEU A 213 1.19 19.64 14.48
N ALA A 214 1.54 18.40 14.77
CA ALA A 214 2.29 17.99 15.94
C ALA A 214 3.62 17.36 15.50
N THR A 215 4.69 17.69 16.20
CA THR A 215 6.02 17.13 15.99
C THR A 215 6.09 15.75 16.60
N VAL A 216 6.47 14.75 15.79
CA VAL A 216 6.73 13.39 16.29
C VAL A 216 8.17 13.27 16.77
N GLY A 217 9.12 13.72 15.95
CA GLY A 217 10.52 13.73 16.32
C GLY A 217 11.47 13.87 15.13
N PRO A 218 12.78 14.05 15.39
CA PRO A 218 13.77 14.23 14.35
C PRO A 218 14.00 12.95 13.56
N LEU A 219 14.29 13.09 12.25
CA LEU A 219 14.66 11.97 11.39
C LEU A 219 16.05 11.41 11.73
N GLY A 220 16.93 12.24 12.30
CA GLY A 220 18.33 11.91 12.51
C GLY A 220 19.17 11.95 11.22
N LEU A 221 18.65 12.60 10.17
CA LEU A 221 19.27 12.72 8.85
C LEU A 221 19.25 14.19 8.40
N SER A 222 20.24 14.57 7.60
CA SER A 222 20.16 15.78 6.79
C SER A 222 19.52 15.43 5.46
N LEU A 223 18.40 16.06 5.14
CA LEU A 223 17.70 15.84 3.87
C LEU A 223 18.33 16.69 2.77
N ASP A 224 18.38 16.16 1.56
CA ASP A 224 18.61 16.91 0.32
C ASP A 224 17.35 16.79 -0.53
N ALA A 225 17.38 16.02 -1.64
CA ALA A 225 16.16 15.51 -2.25
C ALA A 225 15.64 14.32 -1.43
N PHE A 226 14.32 14.24 -1.24
CA PHE A 226 13.69 13.18 -0.48
C PHE A 226 12.23 13.02 -0.88
N ASP A 227 11.64 11.90 -0.49
CA ASP A 227 10.20 11.70 -0.45
C ASP A 227 9.82 10.65 0.61
N PHE A 228 8.55 10.58 0.99
CA PHE A 228 8.03 9.78 2.09
C PHE A 228 6.71 9.11 1.72
N GLY A 229 6.52 7.86 2.14
CA GLY A 229 5.28 7.13 1.93
C GLY A 229 4.99 6.13 3.05
N ILE A 230 3.71 5.77 3.21
CA ILE A 230 3.28 4.78 4.19
C ILE A 230 2.63 3.59 3.49
N ALA A 231 3.27 2.42 3.62
CA ALA A 231 2.68 1.15 3.22
C ALA A 231 1.88 0.57 4.39
N ALA A 232 0.82 -0.18 4.07
CA ALA A 232 0.05 -0.88 5.08
C ALA A 232 -0.19 -2.34 4.67
N ASN A 233 -0.09 -3.23 5.65
CA ASN A 233 -0.54 -4.60 5.53
C ASN A 233 -1.95 -4.70 6.12
N ALA A 234 -2.95 -4.87 5.25
CA ALA A 234 -4.35 -4.91 5.66
C ALA A 234 -4.68 -6.14 6.53
N GLN A 235 -3.93 -7.24 6.38
CA GLN A 235 -4.18 -8.47 7.13
C GLN A 235 -3.68 -8.37 8.57
N THR A 236 -2.51 -7.76 8.77
CA THR A 236 -1.91 -7.59 10.10
C THR A 236 -2.23 -6.25 10.73
N GLN A 237 -2.90 -5.33 10.00
CA GLN A 237 -3.16 -3.95 10.40
C GLN A 237 -1.90 -3.19 10.83
N THR A 238 -0.78 -3.47 10.17
CA THR A 238 0.51 -2.84 10.47
C THR A 238 0.88 -1.83 9.40
N ASN A 239 1.37 -0.66 9.83
CA ASN A 239 1.91 0.38 8.97
C ASN A 239 3.44 0.29 8.90
N SER A 240 4.01 0.61 7.75
CA SER A 240 5.45 0.77 7.54
C SER A 240 5.68 2.10 6.86
N LEU A 241 6.28 3.03 7.60
CA LEU A 241 6.67 4.34 7.10
C LEU A 241 8.04 4.22 6.43
N TYR A 242 8.13 4.73 5.21
CA TYR A 242 9.34 4.71 4.42
C TYR A 242 9.76 6.12 4.03
N LEU A 243 11.06 6.34 4.01
CA LEU A 243 11.68 7.57 3.54
C LEU A 243 12.73 7.21 2.49
N MET A 244 12.72 7.96 1.39
CA MET A 244 13.76 7.94 0.38
C MET A 244 14.55 9.24 0.48
N THR A 245 15.88 9.16 0.40
CA THR A 245 16.74 10.36 0.25
C THR A 245 17.65 10.17 -0.95
N SER A 246 17.76 11.18 -1.80
CA SER A 246 18.66 11.21 -2.95
C SER A 246 19.66 12.35 -2.76
N THR A 247 20.95 12.02 -2.77
CA THR A 247 22.05 12.97 -2.59
C THR A 247 22.91 13.00 -3.84
N ALA A 248 23.18 14.20 -4.36
CA ALA A 248 24.09 14.38 -5.48
C ALA A 248 25.53 14.05 -5.05
N THR A 249 26.20 13.16 -5.79
CA THR A 249 27.61 12.79 -5.60
C THR A 249 28.51 13.33 -6.71
N GLY A 250 27.92 13.95 -7.74
CA GLY A 250 28.60 14.58 -8.87
C GLY A 250 27.60 15.15 -9.85
N GLN A 251 28.09 15.70 -10.96
CA GLN A 251 27.21 16.14 -12.05
C GLN A 251 26.46 14.93 -12.61
N PHE A 252 25.12 14.95 -12.53
CA PHE A 252 24.25 13.85 -12.94
C PHE A 252 24.57 12.50 -12.25
N SER A 253 25.06 12.53 -11.01
CA SER A 253 25.33 11.32 -10.23
C SER A 253 24.66 11.43 -8.87
N PHE A 254 23.88 10.42 -8.51
CA PHE A 254 23.12 10.40 -7.26
C PHE A 254 23.31 9.09 -6.50
N THR A 255 23.24 9.17 -5.17
CA THR A 255 23.05 8.02 -4.31
C THR A 255 21.68 8.13 -3.66
N THR A 256 20.80 7.16 -3.92
CA THR A 256 19.48 7.09 -3.28
C THR A 256 19.46 6.04 -2.19
N ASN A 257 19.09 6.44 -0.98
CA ASN A 257 18.97 5.55 0.18
C ASN A 257 17.52 5.39 0.60
N TRP A 258 17.17 4.18 1.03
CA TRP A 258 15.85 3.77 1.50
C TRP A 258 15.88 3.51 3.00
N TYR A 259 14.95 4.11 3.74
CA TYR A 259 14.89 4.04 5.19
C TYR A 259 13.50 3.59 5.65
N ARG A 260 13.45 2.94 6.82
CA ARG A 260 12.24 2.87 7.64
C ARG A 260 12.23 4.05 8.60
N VAL A 261 11.06 4.61 8.87
CA VAL A 261 10.87 5.67 9.86
C VAL A 261 10.02 5.16 11.02
N SER A 262 10.46 5.42 12.24
CA SER A 262 9.67 5.14 13.44
C SER A 262 8.52 6.13 13.57
N ALA A 263 7.28 5.65 13.55
CA ALA A 263 6.10 6.50 13.80
C ALA A 263 6.03 7.02 15.24
N ALA A 264 6.78 6.43 16.18
CA ALA A 264 6.77 6.82 17.59
C ALA A 264 7.83 7.90 17.90
N THR A 265 8.96 7.89 17.19
CA THR A 265 10.11 8.75 17.52
C THR A 265 10.58 9.62 16.36
N GLY A 266 10.09 9.39 15.15
CA GLY A 266 10.56 10.03 13.93
C GLY A 266 11.90 9.50 13.41
N ALA A 267 12.65 8.71 14.18
CA ALA A 267 13.99 8.28 13.79
C ALA A 267 13.98 7.41 12.52
N ALA A 268 14.85 7.74 11.56
CA ALA A 268 15.05 6.98 10.33
C ALA A 268 16.16 5.93 10.51
N THR A 269 15.93 4.72 10.00
CA THR A 269 16.89 3.60 10.00
C THR A 269 17.11 3.11 8.58
N LEU A 270 18.36 3.05 8.15
CA LEU A 270 18.72 2.64 6.78
C LEU A 270 18.31 1.18 6.55
N VAL A 271 17.60 0.94 5.45
CA VAL A 271 17.31 -0.41 4.92
C VAL A 271 18.36 -0.78 3.88
N GLY A 272 18.68 0.14 2.97
CA GLY A 272 19.71 -0.05 1.96
C GLY A 272 19.70 1.04 0.89
N THR A 273 20.66 0.97 -0.01
CA THR A 273 20.71 1.84 -1.19
C THR A 273 19.77 1.30 -2.27
N VAL A 274 19.00 2.20 -2.91
CA VAL A 274 18.16 1.87 -4.06
C VAL A 274 19.07 1.76 -5.28
N GLY A 275 19.13 0.57 -5.88
CA GLY A 275 20.02 0.35 -7.00
C GLY A 275 21.51 0.36 -6.64
N THR A 276 22.34 0.77 -7.60
CA THR A 276 23.78 0.98 -7.40
C THR A 276 24.11 2.46 -7.21
N PRO A 277 25.12 2.82 -6.38
CA PRO A 277 25.60 4.20 -6.27
C PRO A 277 26.01 4.78 -7.62
N ASN A 278 25.91 6.10 -7.76
CA ASN A 278 26.23 6.86 -8.97
C ASN A 278 25.32 6.52 -10.16
N TRP A 279 24.04 6.26 -9.88
CA TRP A 279 23.04 6.20 -10.93
C TRP A 279 22.81 7.60 -11.50
N PHE A 280 22.72 7.70 -12.83
CA PHE A 280 22.35 8.90 -13.59
C PHE A 280 21.01 9.53 -13.20
N TYR A 281 20.17 8.82 -12.47
CA TYR A 281 18.77 9.15 -12.28
C TYR A 281 18.44 9.55 -10.84
N ASN A 282 18.02 10.79 -10.65
CA ASN A 282 17.50 11.29 -9.38
C ASN A 282 16.07 10.78 -9.17
N ILE A 283 15.84 9.91 -8.17
CA ILE A 283 14.49 9.56 -7.75
C ILE A 283 13.91 10.76 -7.01
N ILE A 284 12.83 11.32 -7.54
CA ILE A 284 12.24 12.55 -7.05
C ILE A 284 10.98 12.33 -6.21
N ASP A 285 10.37 11.15 -6.34
CA ASP A 285 9.11 10.81 -5.69
C ASP A 285 8.90 9.29 -5.66
N ILE A 286 8.15 8.78 -4.70
CA ILE A 286 7.89 7.36 -4.48
C ILE A 286 6.40 7.09 -4.26
N ALA A 287 5.92 5.97 -4.82
CA ALA A 287 4.62 5.44 -4.49
C ALA A 287 4.80 4.05 -3.88
N VAL A 288 4.48 3.94 -2.59
CA VAL A 288 4.63 2.70 -1.81
C VAL A 288 3.44 1.76 -2.01
N PRO A 289 3.61 0.44 -1.86
CA PRO A 289 2.54 -0.50 -2.13
C PRO A 289 1.36 -0.31 -1.17
N ASN A 290 0.16 -0.39 -1.72
CA ASN A 290 -1.07 -0.52 -0.97
C ASN A 290 -1.56 -1.97 -0.97
N SER A 291 -2.22 -2.38 0.11
CA SER A 291 -2.87 -3.69 0.14
C SER A 291 -4.24 -3.59 -0.51
N LEU A 292 -4.42 -4.23 -1.66
CA LEU A 292 -5.76 -4.44 -2.22
C LEU A 292 -6.41 -5.62 -1.50
N ILE A 293 -7.59 -5.38 -0.95
CA ILE A 293 -8.46 -6.44 -0.47
C ILE A 293 -9.31 -6.88 -1.68
N THR A 294 -8.72 -7.65 -2.61
CA THR A 294 -9.39 -8.13 -3.85
C THR A 294 -10.34 -9.31 -3.63
N ALA A 295 -10.42 -9.81 -2.40
CA ALA A 295 -11.50 -10.65 -1.94
C ALA A 295 -12.03 -10.02 -0.66
N THR A 296 -13.34 -9.99 -0.46
CA THR A 296 -13.93 -9.97 0.88
C THR A 296 -13.49 -11.26 1.60
N ARG A 297 -12.21 -11.42 1.88
CA ARG A 297 -11.79 -12.24 3.01
C ARG A 297 -12.15 -11.37 4.20
N ASN A 298 -13.38 -11.52 4.68
CA ASN A 298 -13.63 -11.37 6.10
C ASN A 298 -12.81 -12.47 6.81
N GLN A 299 -11.48 -12.31 6.81
CA GLN A 299 -10.54 -13.11 7.60
C GLN A 299 -10.83 -12.93 9.11
N ALA A 300 -11.62 -11.91 9.47
CA ALA A 300 -12.12 -11.64 10.80
C ALA A 300 -13.05 -12.72 11.36
N GLU A 301 -13.64 -13.60 10.52
CA GLU A 301 -14.57 -14.63 11.01
C GLU A 301 -13.99 -16.05 10.96
N VAL A 302 -13.16 -16.37 9.96
CA VAL A 302 -12.58 -17.71 9.78
C VAL A 302 -11.06 -17.69 9.92
N ALA A 303 -10.53 -18.38 10.93
CA ALA A 303 -9.09 -18.46 11.22
C ALA A 303 -8.44 -19.58 10.40
N ALA A 304 -7.94 -19.24 9.22
CA ALA A 304 -7.10 -20.07 8.35
C ALA A 304 -7.73 -21.37 7.79
N GLU A 305 -7.42 -21.61 6.51
CA GLU A 305 -7.59 -22.83 5.70
C GLU A 305 -8.90 -23.61 5.87
N VAL A 306 -9.86 -23.30 4.99
CA VAL A 306 -10.97 -24.21 4.73
C VAL A 306 -10.46 -25.38 3.89
N SER A 307 -10.53 -26.59 4.44
CA SER A 307 -10.11 -27.83 3.76
C SER A 307 -11.32 -28.72 3.48
N VAL A 308 -11.30 -29.41 2.34
CA VAL A 308 -12.32 -30.39 1.96
C VAL A 308 -11.67 -31.77 1.83
N SER A 309 -12.22 -32.76 2.53
CA SER A 309 -11.72 -34.13 2.51
C SER A 309 -12.85 -35.15 2.64
N PRO A 310 -12.84 -36.27 1.87
CA PRO A 310 -11.90 -36.55 0.79
C PRO A 310 -12.14 -35.65 -0.43
N ASN A 311 -11.07 -35.36 -1.16
CA ASN A 311 -11.12 -34.66 -2.45
C ASN A 311 -10.03 -35.27 -3.35
N PRO A 312 -10.36 -36.02 -4.41
CA PRO A 312 -11.71 -36.24 -4.96
C PRO A 312 -12.64 -37.03 -4.03
N THR A 313 -13.96 -36.87 -4.19
CA THR A 313 -14.97 -37.64 -3.46
C THR A 313 -15.87 -38.45 -4.41
N GLN A 314 -16.28 -39.64 -3.97
CA GLN A 314 -17.32 -40.46 -4.59
C GLN A 314 -18.63 -40.44 -3.75
N GLY A 315 -18.67 -39.63 -2.69
CA GLY A 315 -19.75 -39.60 -1.72
C GLY A 315 -19.58 -38.42 -0.74
N GLU A 316 -19.88 -38.65 0.54
CA GLU A 316 -19.78 -37.62 1.58
C GLU A 316 -18.38 -36.96 1.64
N ALA A 317 -18.35 -35.64 1.72
CA ALA A 317 -17.16 -34.84 1.95
C ALA A 317 -17.31 -33.99 3.22
N SER A 318 -16.22 -33.84 3.96
CA SER A 318 -16.14 -33.00 5.15
C SER A 318 -15.43 -31.69 4.81
N LEU A 319 -16.05 -30.58 5.17
CA LEU A 319 -15.52 -29.22 5.12
C LEU A 319 -15.05 -28.82 6.52
N SER A 320 -13.75 -28.69 6.74
CA SER A 320 -13.17 -28.29 8.02
C SER A 320 -12.75 -26.82 7.98
N PHE A 321 -13.08 -26.07 9.03
CA PHE A 321 -12.77 -24.64 9.18
C PHE A 321 -12.76 -24.25 10.66
N ARG A 322 -12.35 -23.02 10.99
CA ARG A 322 -12.37 -22.52 12.38
C ARG A 322 -13.10 -21.18 12.48
N LEU A 323 -14.05 -21.06 13.39
CA LEU A 323 -14.76 -19.81 13.68
C LEU A 323 -14.11 -19.07 14.86
N HIS A 324 -13.99 -17.75 14.77
CA HIS A 324 -13.49 -16.92 15.88
C HIS A 324 -14.56 -16.62 16.94
N ARG A 325 -15.84 -16.66 16.56
CA ARG A 325 -17.01 -16.43 17.41
C ARG A 325 -18.14 -17.37 17.00
N ALA A 326 -19.19 -17.45 17.81
CA ALA A 326 -20.41 -18.13 17.39
C ALA A 326 -21.05 -17.35 16.24
N SER A 327 -21.36 -18.03 15.13
CA SER A 327 -21.85 -17.40 13.89
C SER A 327 -22.78 -18.33 13.13
N THR A 328 -23.64 -17.75 12.28
CA THR A 328 -24.50 -18.48 11.35
C THR A 328 -23.73 -18.81 10.09
N VAL A 329 -23.68 -20.09 9.72
CA VAL A 329 -22.90 -20.60 8.60
C VAL A 329 -23.82 -21.17 7.53
N GLU A 330 -23.62 -20.76 6.28
CA GLU A 330 -24.32 -21.28 5.09
C GLU A 330 -23.29 -21.78 4.08
N LEU A 331 -23.53 -22.96 3.48
CA LEU A 331 -22.72 -23.46 2.37
C LEU A 331 -23.44 -23.19 1.04
N ARG A 332 -22.75 -22.57 0.08
CA ARG A 332 -23.25 -22.41 -1.30
C ARG A 332 -22.36 -23.21 -2.25
N VAL A 333 -22.96 -24.09 -3.03
CA VAL A 333 -22.24 -24.93 -3.98
C VAL A 333 -22.56 -24.47 -5.39
N THR A 334 -21.53 -24.20 -6.19
CA THR A 334 -21.67 -23.83 -7.61
C THR A 334 -20.89 -24.77 -8.53
N ASP A 335 -21.36 -24.94 -9.76
CA ASP A 335 -20.61 -25.61 -10.82
C ASP A 335 -19.48 -24.72 -11.38
N ALA A 336 -18.71 -25.25 -12.34
CA ALA A 336 -17.61 -24.52 -13.00
C ALA A 336 -18.06 -23.30 -13.82
N LEU A 337 -19.35 -23.19 -14.16
CA LEU A 337 -19.96 -22.06 -14.85
C LEU A 337 -20.54 -21.03 -13.86
N GLY A 338 -20.40 -21.26 -12.55
CA GLY A 338 -20.91 -20.38 -11.49
C GLY A 338 -22.40 -20.54 -11.18
N ARG A 339 -23.09 -21.53 -11.77
CA ARG A 339 -24.50 -21.80 -11.47
C ARG A 339 -24.61 -22.46 -10.10
N ARG A 340 -25.53 -22.00 -9.26
CA ARG A 340 -25.79 -22.59 -7.94
C ARG A 340 -26.47 -23.94 -8.09
N VAL A 341 -25.82 -25.00 -7.59
CA VAL A 341 -26.29 -26.39 -7.69
C VAL A 341 -26.78 -26.97 -6.37
N ALA A 342 -26.32 -26.43 -5.23
CA ALA A 342 -26.85 -26.77 -3.90
C ALA A 342 -26.65 -25.59 -2.92
N ALA A 343 -27.53 -25.53 -1.92
CA ALA A 343 -27.41 -24.61 -0.80
C ALA A 343 -28.02 -25.27 0.45
N PRO A 344 -27.24 -26.07 1.21
CA PRO A 344 -27.69 -26.61 2.48
C PRO A 344 -28.20 -25.50 3.43
N PRO A 345 -29.19 -25.78 4.30
CA PRO A 345 -29.72 -24.81 5.24
C PRO A 345 -28.63 -24.17 6.11
N ALA A 346 -28.80 -22.88 6.41
CA ALA A 346 -27.90 -22.17 7.32
C ALA A 346 -27.99 -22.78 8.73
N THR A 347 -26.84 -22.90 9.41
CA THR A 347 -26.73 -23.47 10.75
C THR A 347 -25.88 -22.57 11.64
N THR A 348 -26.31 -22.30 12.87
CA THR A 348 -25.50 -21.56 13.84
C THR A 348 -24.51 -22.49 14.52
N LEU A 349 -23.22 -22.13 14.47
CA LEU A 349 -22.12 -22.90 15.03
C LEU A 349 -21.36 -22.07 16.08
N ALA A 350 -20.77 -22.76 17.07
CA ALA A 350 -19.98 -22.12 18.11
C ALA A 350 -18.60 -21.66 17.61
N ALA A 351 -17.94 -20.79 18.38
CA ALA A 351 -16.53 -20.46 18.16
C ALA A 351 -15.64 -21.73 18.28
N GLY A 352 -14.54 -21.78 17.53
CA GLY A 352 -13.59 -22.89 17.54
C GLY A 352 -13.58 -23.70 16.23
N PRO A 353 -12.87 -24.84 16.21
CA PRO A 353 -12.82 -25.73 15.06
C PRO A 353 -14.21 -26.31 14.75
N GLN A 354 -14.58 -26.32 13.47
CA GLN A 354 -15.85 -26.80 12.96
C GLN A 354 -15.63 -27.78 11.81
N THR A 355 -16.54 -28.74 11.69
CA THR A 355 -16.59 -29.67 10.55
C THR A 355 -18.02 -29.78 10.07
N LEU A 356 -18.26 -29.37 8.83
CA LEU A 356 -19.54 -29.54 8.15
C LEU A 356 -19.44 -30.75 7.22
N ARG A 357 -20.32 -31.74 7.41
CA ARG A 357 -20.44 -32.89 6.51
C ARG A 357 -21.45 -32.56 5.43
N TRP A 358 -21.12 -32.85 4.19
CA TRP A 358 -21.99 -32.62 3.05
C TRP A 358 -21.90 -33.75 2.04
N SER A 359 -23.05 -34.17 1.52
CA SER A 359 -23.17 -35.26 0.55
C SER A 359 -23.54 -34.71 -0.84
N PRO A 360 -22.68 -34.89 -1.87
CA PRO A 360 -22.92 -34.42 -3.23
C PRO A 360 -23.75 -35.40 -4.06
N GLN A 361 -24.51 -36.33 -3.45
CA GLN A 361 -25.15 -37.48 -4.13
C GLN A 361 -26.03 -37.16 -5.35
N CYS A 362 -26.49 -35.92 -5.50
CA CYS A 362 -27.28 -35.47 -6.64
C CYS A 362 -26.47 -34.72 -7.72
N LEU A 363 -25.14 -34.65 -7.60
CA LEU A 363 -24.27 -33.92 -8.51
C LEU A 363 -23.58 -34.87 -9.49
N ALA A 364 -23.54 -34.46 -10.76
CA ALA A 364 -22.78 -35.17 -11.78
C ALA A 364 -21.27 -35.09 -11.50
N PRO A 365 -20.45 -36.06 -11.95
CA PRO A 365 -18.99 -35.97 -11.87
C PRO A 365 -18.48 -34.66 -12.47
N GLY A 366 -17.59 -33.97 -11.76
CA GLY A 366 -17.11 -32.66 -12.17
C GLY A 366 -16.49 -31.82 -11.05
N LEU A 367 -16.01 -30.63 -11.43
CA LEU A 367 -15.44 -29.65 -10.51
C LEU A 367 -16.53 -28.71 -9.97
N TYR A 368 -16.58 -28.60 -8.64
CA TYR A 368 -17.50 -27.73 -7.92
C TYR A 368 -16.73 -26.79 -6.99
N PHE A 369 -17.36 -25.65 -6.70
CA PHE A 369 -16.86 -24.65 -5.77
C PHE A 369 -17.79 -24.56 -4.56
N LEU A 370 -17.22 -24.79 -3.38
CA LEU A 370 -17.91 -24.74 -2.08
C LEU A 370 -17.60 -23.40 -1.45
N ARG A 371 -18.57 -22.48 -1.47
CA ARG A 371 -18.46 -21.15 -0.87
C ARG A 371 -19.09 -21.16 0.52
N LEU A 372 -18.27 -20.97 1.54
CA LEU A 372 -18.69 -20.82 2.92
C LEU A 372 -19.12 -19.37 3.15
N MET A 373 -20.34 -19.18 3.64
CA MET A 373 -20.89 -17.91 4.07
C MET A 373 -20.96 -17.92 5.60
N VAL A 374 -20.53 -16.84 6.24
CA VAL A 374 -20.61 -16.62 7.70
C VAL A 374 -21.34 -15.31 7.94
N ASP A 375 -22.41 -15.36 8.73
CA ASP A 375 -23.34 -14.26 9.03
C ASP A 375 -23.80 -13.53 7.75
N GLY A 376 -24.06 -14.29 6.70
CA GLY A 376 -24.51 -13.80 5.39
C GLY A 376 -23.40 -13.26 4.48
N THR A 377 -22.15 -13.21 4.95
CA THR A 377 -20.99 -12.72 4.18
C THR A 377 -20.12 -13.87 3.68
N PRO A 378 -19.57 -13.81 2.44
CA PRO A 378 -18.63 -14.84 1.99
C PRO A 378 -17.36 -14.86 2.84
N ALA A 379 -17.04 -16.01 3.43
CA ALA A 379 -15.87 -16.16 4.30
C ALA A 379 -14.74 -16.96 3.64
N ALA A 380 -15.07 -18.00 2.86
CA ALA A 380 -14.08 -18.83 2.19
C ALA A 380 -14.66 -19.56 0.96
N THR A 381 -13.77 -20.05 0.09
CA THR A 381 -14.12 -20.92 -1.03
C THR A 381 -13.16 -22.10 -1.09
N ALA A 382 -13.69 -23.32 -1.20
CA ALA A 382 -12.93 -24.54 -1.44
C ALA A 382 -13.34 -25.18 -2.78
N ARG A 383 -12.46 -25.99 -3.36
CA ARG A 383 -12.73 -26.78 -4.57
C ARG A 383 -13.06 -28.20 -4.16
N LEU A 384 -14.03 -28.82 -4.83
CA LEU A 384 -14.34 -30.24 -4.70
C LEU A 384 -14.43 -30.87 -6.08
N LEU A 385 -13.70 -31.96 -6.28
CA LEU A 385 -13.85 -32.84 -7.43
C LEU A 385 -14.76 -34.01 -7.05
N VAL A 386 -15.90 -34.12 -7.72
CA VAL A 386 -16.84 -35.25 -7.60
C VAL A 386 -16.52 -36.25 -8.72
N GLN A 387 -16.37 -37.53 -8.37
CA GLN A 387 -16.06 -38.61 -9.29
C GLN A 387 -17.18 -39.64 -9.39
#